data_AF-A0A958LSC2-F1
#
_entry.id   AF-A0A958LSC2-F1
#
_cell.length_a   1.000
_cell.length_b   1.000
_cell.length_c   1.000
_cell.angle_alpha   90.00
_cell.angle_beta   90.00
_cell.angle_gamma   90.00
#
_symmetry.space_group_name_H-M   'P 1'
#
loop_
_entity.id
_entity.type
_entity.pdbx_description
1 polymer ?
#
loop_
_entity_poly.entity_id
_entity_poly.type
_entity_poly.pdbx_seq_one_letter_code
_entity_poly.pdbx_strand_id
1 'polypeptide(L)'
;MVHSKVMKLIPLTLFVSLSLQAYGWGERGHHLIGKNAALLVADLAGASKEAKNKGVGSFFKDRALQMGHLANIPDTSWKESTHQDKKVLSTNGPTHYVDLEIFNGAPDKDMDSYIKKVRSLSPEFSEILKKYQGQDNPLPGTPAKYKKINVYKDAGTNPWRVRDLYEAMVKAFRCAKSKEDKSDLRKERKKWSLPLLSKHNKRAFYECSKKQSRLEALSAAIAIGGVLGHFIGDLAQPYHVTINFDGWEGGNGGVHEYMESDVVKNLGPELETDVLNKSKEAPFRKALEEDLKVDWKAKAASASFAIHLAANSYRLLGEALRLDDKYAIVKKGTDVTTGDKSFLFEKEKFKPAVRKPAETREVLAGHKPFLINRLAVGSYALAKIWYQAWEEGGKPQLSDANGVSIPYALDVPFLWPTY
;
A
#
# COMPACT_ATOMS: atom_id res chain seq x y z
N MET A 1 -41.72 58.75 -10.97
CA MET A 1 -41.57 57.42 -10.34
C MET A 1 -40.49 56.65 -11.08
N VAL A 2 -39.25 56.71 -10.59
CA VAL A 2 -38.12 55.95 -11.13
C VAL A 2 -37.75 54.89 -10.10
N HIS A 3 -37.78 53.62 -10.51
CA HIS A 3 -37.53 52.45 -9.66
C HIS A 3 -36.02 52.27 -9.44
N SER A 4 -35.60 52.22 -8.17
CA SER A 4 -34.26 51.78 -7.77
C SER A 4 -34.37 50.37 -7.18
N LYS A 5 -33.84 49.37 -7.91
CA LYS A 5 -33.66 48.00 -7.40
C LYS A 5 -32.29 47.91 -6.72
N VAL A 6 -32.29 47.76 -5.40
CA VAL A 6 -31.08 47.42 -4.63
C VAL A 6 -30.76 45.95 -4.89
N MET A 7 -29.65 45.71 -5.60
CA MET A 7 -29.12 44.38 -5.89
C MET A 7 -28.35 43.89 -4.65
N LYS A 8 -28.90 42.92 -3.92
CA LYS A 8 -28.20 42.25 -2.82
C LYS A 8 -27.10 41.36 -3.41
N LEU A 9 -25.84 41.75 -3.20
CA LEU A 9 -24.67 40.88 -3.41
C LEU A 9 -24.72 39.74 -2.38
N ILE A 10 -24.98 38.53 -2.86
CA ILE A 10 -24.80 37.29 -2.10
C ILE A 10 -23.30 36.98 -2.12
N PRO A 11 -22.62 36.79 -0.98
CA PRO A 11 -21.23 36.38 -0.99
C PRO A 11 -21.16 34.94 -1.48
N LEU A 12 -20.64 34.76 -2.70
CA LEU A 12 -20.32 33.45 -3.25
C LEU A 12 -19.15 32.88 -2.45
N THR A 13 -19.46 32.16 -1.37
CA THR A 13 -18.47 31.39 -0.62
C THR A 13 -18.08 30.21 -1.50
N LEU A 14 -16.93 30.34 -2.17
CA LEU A 14 -16.34 29.27 -2.96
C LEU A 14 -15.86 28.19 -1.97
N PHE A 15 -16.75 27.26 -1.61
CA PHE A 15 -16.36 26.06 -0.89
C PHE A 15 -15.58 25.17 -1.86
N VAL A 16 -14.26 25.23 -1.78
CA VAL A 16 -13.40 24.24 -2.41
C VAL A 16 -13.68 22.91 -1.70
N SER A 17 -14.44 22.05 -2.36
CA SER A 17 -14.64 20.66 -1.94
C SER A 17 -13.31 19.92 -2.10
N LEU A 18 -12.47 19.95 -1.06
CA LEU A 18 -11.31 19.06 -0.96
C LEU A 18 -11.85 17.63 -0.86
N SER A 19 -11.75 16.89 -1.96
CA SER A 19 -11.90 15.45 -1.93
C SER A 19 -10.74 14.88 -1.11
N LEU A 20 -10.94 14.72 0.19
CA LEU A 20 -10.15 13.79 1.01
C LEU A 20 -10.32 12.41 0.38
N GLN A 21 -9.38 12.05 -0.48
CA GLN A 21 -9.16 10.69 -0.94
C GLN A 21 -8.40 10.01 0.19
N ALA A 22 -8.81 8.80 0.59
CA ALA A 22 -8.01 8.00 1.50
C ALA A 22 -6.62 7.82 0.86
N TYR A 23 -5.59 8.35 1.52
CA TYR A 23 -4.21 8.10 1.18
C TYR A 23 -3.77 6.86 1.95
N GLY A 24 -2.76 6.16 1.46
CA GLY A 24 -1.99 5.22 2.27
C GLY A 24 -1.32 5.92 3.44
N TRP A 25 -0.31 5.28 4.02
CA TRP A 25 0.69 6.06 4.76
C TRP A 25 1.00 7.36 4.00
N GLY A 26 0.94 8.52 4.65
CA GLY A 26 1.22 9.77 3.93
C GLY A 26 2.59 9.71 3.25
N GLU A 27 2.91 10.63 2.34
CA GLU A 27 4.10 10.54 1.46
C GLU A 27 5.39 10.10 2.18
N ARG A 28 5.61 10.66 3.38
CA ARG A 28 6.72 10.33 4.26
C ARG A 28 6.76 8.85 4.67
N GLY A 29 5.63 8.26 5.04
CA GLY A 29 5.53 6.87 5.48
C GLY A 29 5.80 5.87 4.37
N HIS A 30 5.20 6.05 3.17
CA HIS A 30 5.54 5.19 2.01
C HIS A 30 7.00 5.35 1.59
N HIS A 31 7.50 6.59 1.56
CA HIS A 31 8.91 6.83 1.24
C HIS A 31 9.84 6.08 2.20
N LEU A 32 9.57 6.20 3.49
CA LEU A 32 10.33 5.55 4.55
C LEU A 32 10.26 4.03 4.43
N ILE A 33 9.08 3.45 4.22
CA ILE A 33 8.90 2.00 4.04
C ILE A 33 9.73 1.50 2.85
N GLY A 34 9.61 2.14 1.69
CA GLY A 34 10.34 1.74 0.48
C GLY A 34 11.86 1.85 0.65
N LYS A 35 12.33 2.94 1.26
CA LYS A 35 13.75 3.16 1.54
C LYS A 35 14.31 2.15 2.53
N ASN A 36 13.64 1.95 3.67
CA ASN A 36 14.09 1.01 4.70
C ASN A 36 14.03 -0.44 4.23
N ALA A 37 12.99 -0.82 3.48
CA ALA A 37 12.91 -2.14 2.86
C ALA A 37 14.12 -2.43 1.97
N ALA A 38 14.58 -1.45 1.19
CA ALA A 38 15.71 -1.62 0.29
C ALA A 38 17.03 -1.87 1.05
N LEU A 39 17.19 -1.22 2.21
CA LEU A 39 18.31 -1.48 3.13
C LEU A 39 18.20 -2.87 3.78
N LEU A 40 16.99 -3.30 4.15
CA LEU A 40 16.73 -4.58 4.81
C LEU A 40 16.93 -5.79 3.88
N VAL A 41 16.72 -5.65 2.56
CA VAL A 41 17.08 -6.70 1.60
C VAL A 41 18.56 -7.07 1.69
N ALA A 42 19.44 -6.10 1.98
CA ALA A 42 20.85 -6.38 2.20
C ALA A 42 21.11 -7.25 3.44
N ASP A 43 20.38 -7.01 4.53
CA ASP A 43 20.47 -7.83 5.74
C ASP A 43 19.96 -9.25 5.48
N LEU A 44 18.82 -9.40 4.79
CA LEU A 44 18.25 -10.70 4.42
C LEU A 44 19.21 -11.49 3.51
N ALA A 45 19.75 -10.85 2.48
CA ALA A 45 20.74 -11.43 1.58
C ALA A 45 22.05 -11.78 2.31
N GLY A 46 22.38 -11.05 3.38
CA GLY A 46 23.54 -11.26 4.23
C GLY A 46 23.65 -12.67 4.84
N ALA A 47 22.54 -13.40 4.94
CA ALA A 47 22.53 -14.77 5.43
C ALA A 47 22.94 -15.81 4.37
N SER A 48 22.88 -15.49 3.07
CA SER A 48 23.16 -16.42 1.97
C SER A 48 24.42 -16.04 1.18
N LYS A 49 25.38 -16.97 1.09
CA LYS A 49 26.60 -16.78 0.27
C LYS A 49 26.25 -16.54 -1.20
N GLU A 50 25.25 -17.26 -1.72
CA GLU A 50 24.78 -17.08 -3.09
C GLU A 50 24.20 -15.68 -3.29
N ALA A 51 23.32 -15.22 -2.38
CA ALA A 51 22.71 -13.90 -2.47
C ALA A 51 23.74 -12.77 -2.39
N LYS A 52 24.77 -12.91 -1.54
CA LYS A 52 25.92 -12.00 -1.50
C LYS A 52 26.65 -11.95 -2.84
N ASN A 53 27.02 -13.11 -3.39
CA ASN A 53 27.74 -13.19 -4.66
C ASN A 53 26.93 -12.65 -5.84
N LYS A 54 25.60 -12.87 -5.81
CA LYS A 54 24.68 -12.37 -6.82
C LYS A 54 24.40 -10.87 -6.65
N GLY A 55 24.72 -10.25 -5.51
CA GLY A 55 24.64 -8.81 -5.31
C GLY A 55 23.23 -8.26 -5.09
N VAL A 56 22.23 -9.08 -4.73
CA VAL A 56 20.85 -8.62 -4.53
C VAL A 56 20.74 -7.59 -3.41
N GLY A 57 21.51 -7.76 -2.33
CA GLY A 57 21.52 -6.81 -1.20
C GLY A 57 21.97 -5.41 -1.61
N SER A 58 23.14 -5.31 -2.23
CA SER A 58 23.68 -4.04 -2.76
C SER A 58 22.78 -3.43 -3.85
N PHE A 59 22.18 -4.27 -4.70
CA PHE A 59 21.34 -3.81 -5.78
C PHE A 59 20.14 -2.98 -5.28
N PHE A 60 19.46 -3.44 -4.23
CA PHE A 60 18.39 -2.67 -3.59
C PHE A 60 18.94 -1.53 -2.74
N LYS A 61 19.98 -1.77 -1.93
CA LYS A 61 20.58 -0.75 -1.06
C LYS A 61 20.98 0.52 -1.82
N ASP A 62 21.64 0.38 -2.97
CA ASP A 62 22.10 1.49 -3.81
C ASP A 62 20.94 2.30 -4.42
N ARG A 63 19.72 1.76 -4.36
CA ARG A 63 18.50 2.34 -4.93
C ARG A 63 17.47 2.74 -3.87
N ALA A 64 17.84 2.76 -2.60
CA ALA A 64 16.91 3.00 -1.50
C ALA A 64 16.08 4.30 -1.67
N LEU A 65 16.70 5.40 -2.09
CA LEU A 65 15.98 6.66 -2.37
C LEU A 65 14.98 6.52 -3.54
N GLN A 66 15.36 5.77 -4.57
CA GLN A 66 14.51 5.52 -5.74
C GLN A 66 13.30 4.67 -5.35
N MET A 67 13.52 3.65 -4.52
CA MET A 67 12.44 2.78 -4.02
C MET A 67 11.46 3.57 -3.14
N GLY A 68 11.95 4.48 -2.29
CA GLY A 68 11.10 5.38 -1.51
C GLY A 68 10.28 6.34 -2.38
N HIS A 69 10.86 6.91 -3.43
CA HIS A 69 10.13 7.72 -4.41
C HIS A 69 9.03 6.90 -5.12
N LEU A 70 9.39 5.74 -5.66
CA LEU A 70 8.48 4.89 -6.44
C LEU A 70 7.30 4.35 -5.60
N ALA A 71 7.50 4.17 -4.29
CA ALA A 71 6.43 3.78 -3.37
C ALA A 71 5.35 4.85 -3.19
N ASN A 72 5.55 6.09 -3.65
CA ASN A 72 4.53 7.14 -3.61
C ASN A 72 3.75 7.30 -4.91
N ILE A 73 4.23 6.73 -6.02
CA ILE A 73 3.64 6.91 -7.36
C ILE A 73 2.15 6.60 -7.44
N PRO A 74 1.61 5.55 -6.78
CA PRO A 74 0.18 5.28 -6.80
C PRO A 74 -0.69 6.39 -6.20
N ASP A 75 -0.14 7.16 -5.26
CA ASP A 75 -0.82 8.23 -4.54
C ASP A 75 -0.44 9.65 -4.99
N THR A 76 0.70 9.80 -5.65
CA THR A 76 1.09 11.03 -6.34
C THR A 76 0.72 10.90 -7.80
N SER A 77 1.62 10.46 -8.68
CA SER A 77 1.43 10.50 -10.13
C SER A 77 0.13 9.84 -10.62
N TRP A 78 -0.31 8.70 -10.09
CA TRP A 78 -1.57 8.07 -10.56
C TRP A 78 -2.84 8.77 -10.06
N LYS A 79 -2.75 9.51 -8.95
CA LYS A 79 -3.79 10.40 -8.40
C LYS A 79 -3.57 11.89 -8.75
N GLU A 80 -2.46 12.30 -9.36
CA GLU A 80 -2.13 13.69 -9.76
C GLU A 80 -2.08 13.86 -11.29
N SER A 81 -1.87 12.79 -12.07
CA SER A 81 -2.17 12.75 -13.52
C SER A 81 -3.69 12.92 -13.81
N THR A 82 -4.44 13.32 -12.78
CA THR A 82 -5.87 13.40 -12.57
C THR A 82 -6.59 14.49 -13.32
N HIS A 83 -5.90 15.27 -14.15
CA HIS A 83 -6.61 16.07 -15.15
C HIS A 83 -7.04 15.27 -16.39
N GLN A 84 -6.69 13.97 -16.55
CA GLN A 84 -6.83 13.32 -17.87
C GLN A 84 -7.59 11.97 -17.95
N ASP A 85 -7.75 11.14 -16.90
CA ASP A 85 -8.48 9.85 -17.02
C ASP A 85 -9.25 9.37 -15.77
N LYS A 86 -10.60 9.50 -15.79
CA LYS A 86 -11.51 9.00 -14.73
C LYS A 86 -11.45 7.47 -14.54
N LYS A 87 -11.04 6.73 -15.56
CA LYS A 87 -10.93 5.27 -15.50
C LYS A 87 -9.74 4.84 -14.63
N VAL A 88 -8.63 5.58 -14.68
CA VAL A 88 -7.48 5.34 -13.79
C VAL A 88 -7.90 5.54 -12.35
N LEU A 89 -8.52 6.67 -12.01
CA LEU A 89 -9.01 6.95 -10.65
C LEU A 89 -9.92 5.86 -10.10
N SER A 90 -10.96 5.50 -10.87
CA SER A 90 -11.93 4.49 -10.44
C SER A 90 -11.35 3.08 -10.35
N THR A 91 -10.24 2.80 -11.05
CA THR A 91 -9.56 1.50 -10.98
C THR A 91 -8.50 1.48 -9.87
N ASN A 92 -7.78 2.59 -9.66
CA ASN A 92 -6.70 2.72 -8.70
C ASN A 92 -7.23 2.83 -7.26
N GLY A 93 -8.31 3.59 -7.03
CA GLY A 93 -8.85 3.80 -5.68
C GLY A 93 -9.02 2.49 -4.88
N PRO A 94 -9.74 1.49 -5.41
CA PRO A 94 -9.94 0.24 -4.70
C PRO A 94 -8.74 -0.69 -4.61
N THR A 95 -7.59 -0.35 -5.19
CA THR A 95 -6.37 -1.14 -5.00
C THR A 95 -5.62 -0.82 -3.71
N HIS A 96 -6.00 0.24 -3.00
CA HIS A 96 -5.31 0.71 -1.78
C HIS A 96 -5.80 0.06 -0.49
N TYR A 97 -6.94 -0.62 -0.51
CA TYR A 97 -7.53 -1.18 0.71
C TYR A 97 -8.12 -2.57 0.49
N VAL A 98 -8.51 -3.19 1.59
CA VAL A 98 -9.33 -4.40 1.63
C VAL A 98 -10.26 -4.40 2.84
N ASP A 99 -11.56 -4.19 2.66
CA ASP A 99 -12.54 -4.17 3.74
C ASP A 99 -12.85 -5.61 4.16
N LEU A 100 -12.09 -6.14 5.13
CA LEU A 100 -12.11 -7.54 5.51
C LEU A 100 -13.49 -8.01 6.02
N GLU A 101 -14.27 -7.11 6.62
CA GLU A 101 -15.59 -7.41 7.13
C GLU A 101 -16.60 -7.70 6.02
N ILE A 102 -16.39 -7.21 4.79
CA ILE A 102 -17.27 -7.54 3.66
C ILE A 102 -17.18 -9.03 3.30
N PHE A 103 -16.03 -9.66 3.54
CA PHE A 103 -15.82 -11.08 3.27
C PHE A 103 -16.13 -12.00 4.45
N ASN A 104 -16.06 -11.47 5.67
CA ASN A 104 -16.09 -12.28 6.91
C ASN A 104 -17.23 -11.91 7.87
N GLY A 105 -18.00 -10.85 7.58
CA GLY A 105 -18.93 -10.23 8.52
C GLY A 105 -18.20 -9.36 9.54
N ALA A 106 -18.95 -8.68 10.40
CA ALA A 106 -18.37 -8.00 11.56
C ALA A 106 -17.67 -9.03 12.47
N PRO A 107 -16.55 -8.68 13.12
CA PRO A 107 -15.88 -9.60 14.02
C PRO A 107 -16.81 -10.00 15.17
N ASP A 108 -16.84 -11.31 15.46
CA ASP A 108 -17.44 -11.82 16.70
C ASP A 108 -16.61 -11.33 17.92
N LYS A 109 -17.03 -11.66 19.14
CA LYS A 109 -16.24 -11.34 20.35
C LYS A 109 -14.84 -11.99 20.38
N ASP A 110 -14.60 -13.01 19.55
CA ASP A 110 -13.33 -13.73 19.45
C ASP A 110 -12.53 -13.27 18.22
N MET A 111 -11.54 -12.40 18.46
CA MET A 111 -10.66 -11.87 17.43
C MET A 111 -9.77 -12.94 16.78
N ASP A 112 -9.36 -13.98 17.50
CA ASP A 112 -8.50 -15.02 16.92
C ASP A 112 -9.26 -15.91 15.94
N SER A 113 -10.51 -16.23 16.25
CA SER A 113 -11.43 -16.89 15.31
C SER A 113 -11.66 -16.03 14.06
N TYR A 114 -11.90 -14.72 14.23
CA TYR A 114 -12.06 -13.81 13.10
C TYR A 114 -10.81 -13.76 12.21
N ILE A 115 -9.63 -13.64 12.80
CA ILE A 115 -8.37 -13.60 12.06
C ILE A 115 -8.09 -14.92 11.33
N LYS A 116 -8.47 -16.06 11.91
CA LYS A 116 -8.42 -17.34 11.21
C LYS A 116 -9.32 -17.36 9.98
N LYS A 117 -10.54 -16.79 10.05
CA LYS A 117 -11.44 -16.65 8.89
C LYS A 117 -10.80 -15.77 7.81
N VAL A 118 -10.26 -14.61 8.19
CA VAL A 118 -9.52 -13.71 7.26
C VAL A 118 -8.38 -14.43 6.55
N ARG A 119 -7.54 -15.16 7.29
CA ARG A 119 -6.40 -15.91 6.72
C ARG A 119 -6.83 -17.06 5.81
N SER A 120 -8.08 -17.51 5.90
CA SER A 120 -8.64 -18.53 5.02
C SER A 120 -9.23 -17.98 3.72
N LEU A 121 -9.20 -16.65 3.51
CA LEU A 121 -9.62 -16.06 2.24
C LEU A 121 -8.76 -16.59 1.09
N SER A 122 -9.41 -16.80 -0.06
CA SER A 122 -8.70 -17.35 -1.22
C SER A 122 -7.67 -16.36 -1.76
N PRO A 123 -6.43 -16.80 -2.01
CA PRO A 123 -5.44 -15.99 -2.73
C PRO A 123 -5.72 -15.88 -4.24
N GLU A 124 -6.72 -16.61 -4.75
CA GLU A 124 -7.19 -16.53 -6.13
C GLU A 124 -8.37 -15.57 -6.25
N PHE A 125 -8.16 -14.44 -6.94
CA PHE A 125 -9.18 -13.40 -7.03
C PHE A 125 -10.44 -13.87 -7.75
N SER A 126 -10.32 -14.76 -8.74
CA SER A 126 -11.46 -15.35 -9.44
C SER A 126 -12.39 -16.15 -8.51
N GLU A 127 -11.85 -16.79 -7.48
CA GLU A 127 -12.64 -17.48 -6.46
C GLU A 127 -13.36 -16.50 -5.54
N ILE A 128 -12.73 -15.36 -5.23
CA ILE A 128 -13.32 -14.27 -4.47
C ILE A 128 -14.49 -13.66 -5.25
N LEU A 129 -14.32 -13.39 -6.54
CA LEU A 129 -15.41 -12.92 -7.40
C LEU A 129 -16.54 -13.94 -7.43
N LYS A 130 -16.24 -15.22 -7.68
CA LYS A 130 -17.26 -16.28 -7.72
C LYS A 130 -18.05 -16.39 -6.41
N LYS A 131 -17.37 -16.23 -5.26
CA LYS A 131 -17.98 -16.41 -3.94
C LYS A 131 -18.76 -15.19 -3.46
N TYR A 132 -18.27 -13.97 -3.73
CA TYR A 132 -18.77 -12.75 -3.08
C TYR A 132 -19.45 -11.76 -4.03
N GLN A 133 -19.11 -11.75 -5.32
CA GLN A 133 -19.68 -10.79 -6.27
C GLN A 133 -21.20 -10.97 -6.38
N GLY A 134 -21.96 -9.89 -6.16
CA GLY A 134 -23.42 -9.89 -6.24
C GLY A 134 -24.13 -10.61 -5.10
N GLN A 135 -23.41 -11.10 -4.09
CA GLN A 135 -24.00 -11.64 -2.86
C GLN A 135 -24.49 -10.51 -1.95
N ASP A 136 -25.33 -10.86 -0.98
CA ASP A 136 -25.76 -9.91 0.03
C ASP A 136 -24.58 -9.52 0.93
N ASN A 137 -24.45 -8.21 1.18
CA ASN A 137 -23.47 -7.69 2.13
C ASN A 137 -23.82 -8.20 3.53
N PRO A 138 -22.89 -8.89 4.23
CA PRO A 138 -23.16 -9.49 5.53
C PRO A 138 -23.27 -8.46 6.66
N LEU A 139 -22.92 -7.19 6.41
CA LEU A 139 -22.90 -6.16 7.45
C LEU A 139 -24.31 -5.66 7.80
N PRO A 140 -24.62 -5.52 9.10
CA PRO A 140 -25.88 -4.93 9.54
C PRO A 140 -25.98 -3.48 9.07
N GLY A 141 -27.19 -2.94 8.96
CA GLY A 141 -27.38 -1.52 8.58
C GLY A 141 -27.01 -1.16 7.14
N THR A 142 -26.50 -2.09 6.33
CA THR A 142 -26.07 -1.81 4.96
C THR A 142 -27.21 -1.17 4.14
N PRO A 143 -27.00 0.03 3.56
CA PRO A 143 -28.01 0.69 2.75
C PRO A 143 -28.43 -0.15 1.53
N ALA A 144 -29.69 -0.03 1.10
CA ALA A 144 -30.23 -0.80 -0.03
C ALA A 144 -29.36 -0.72 -1.31
N LYS A 145 -28.77 0.45 -1.59
CA LYS A 145 -27.86 0.66 -2.73
C LYS A 145 -26.54 -0.14 -2.66
N TYR A 146 -26.12 -0.58 -1.47
CA TYR A 146 -24.91 -1.38 -1.24
C TYR A 146 -25.22 -2.80 -0.74
N LYS A 147 -26.50 -3.20 -0.79
CA LYS A 147 -26.92 -4.53 -0.34
C LYS A 147 -26.26 -5.64 -1.13
N LYS A 148 -25.93 -5.40 -2.41
CA LYS A 148 -25.21 -6.34 -3.27
C LYS A 148 -23.75 -5.95 -3.36
N ILE A 149 -22.86 -6.88 -3.00
CA ILE A 149 -21.42 -6.64 -3.00
C ILE A 149 -20.91 -6.46 -4.44
N ASN A 150 -20.22 -5.35 -4.69
CA ASN A 150 -19.29 -5.21 -5.80
C ASN A 150 -17.86 -5.37 -5.27
N VAL A 151 -17.22 -6.53 -5.46
CA VAL A 151 -15.92 -6.81 -4.84
C VAL A 151 -14.90 -5.72 -5.15
N TYR A 152 -14.84 -5.29 -6.41
CA TYR A 152 -13.92 -4.25 -6.85
C TYR A 152 -14.14 -2.92 -6.15
N LYS A 153 -15.38 -2.45 -6.06
CA LYS A 153 -15.67 -1.11 -5.53
C LYS A 153 -15.88 -1.10 -4.03
N ASP A 154 -16.34 -2.23 -3.51
CA ASP A 154 -16.87 -2.29 -2.17
C ASP A 154 -15.90 -2.87 -1.18
N ALA A 155 -15.22 -3.95 -1.54
CA ALA A 155 -14.36 -4.70 -0.63
C ALA A 155 -12.88 -4.37 -0.80
N GLY A 156 -12.50 -3.64 -1.84
CA GLY A 156 -11.10 -3.39 -2.16
C GLY A 156 -10.39 -4.64 -2.67
N THR A 157 -9.21 -4.43 -3.25
CA THR A 157 -8.49 -5.47 -3.99
C THR A 157 -7.00 -5.54 -3.67
N ASN A 158 -6.54 -4.84 -2.63
CA ASN A 158 -5.13 -4.67 -2.34
C ASN A 158 -4.32 -6.01 -2.30
N PRO A 159 -4.77 -7.08 -1.59
CA PRO A 159 -3.99 -8.32 -1.56
C PRO A 159 -3.73 -8.96 -2.93
N TRP A 160 -4.71 -8.90 -3.83
CA TRP A 160 -4.55 -9.43 -5.20
C TRP A 160 -3.78 -8.46 -6.09
N ARG A 161 -3.84 -7.15 -5.80
CA ARG A 161 -2.96 -6.17 -6.43
C ARG A 161 -1.50 -6.40 -6.10
N VAL A 162 -1.19 -6.71 -4.83
CA VAL A 162 0.16 -7.11 -4.39
C VAL A 162 0.64 -8.30 -5.20
N ARG A 163 -0.21 -9.32 -5.40
CA ARG A 163 0.12 -10.49 -6.23
C ARG A 163 0.41 -10.12 -7.69
N ASP A 164 -0.44 -9.31 -8.33
CA ASP A 164 -0.25 -8.90 -9.73
C ASP A 164 1.11 -8.25 -9.95
N LEU A 165 1.45 -7.28 -9.08
CA LEU A 165 2.71 -6.55 -9.16
C LEU A 165 3.90 -7.43 -8.80
N TYR A 166 3.75 -8.31 -7.82
CA TYR A 166 4.74 -9.32 -7.48
C TYR A 166 5.05 -10.23 -8.67
N GLU A 167 4.03 -10.79 -9.32
CA GLU A 167 4.20 -11.64 -10.50
C GLU A 167 4.85 -10.88 -11.66
N ALA A 168 4.49 -9.62 -11.85
CA ALA A 168 5.13 -8.74 -12.84
C ALA A 168 6.62 -8.52 -12.53
N MET A 169 6.97 -8.30 -11.26
CA MET A 169 8.37 -8.16 -10.81
C MET A 169 9.15 -9.46 -11.00
N VAL A 170 8.56 -10.62 -10.67
CA VAL A 170 9.15 -11.94 -10.92
C VAL A 170 9.39 -12.15 -12.42
N LYS A 171 8.41 -11.82 -13.27
CA LYS A 171 8.58 -11.87 -14.73
C LYS A 171 9.73 -10.97 -15.18
N ALA A 172 9.90 -9.79 -14.59
CA ALA A 172 10.99 -8.87 -14.90
C ALA A 172 12.36 -9.45 -14.52
N PHE A 173 12.48 -10.05 -13.33
CA PHE A 173 13.71 -10.73 -12.95
C PHE A 173 14.02 -11.96 -13.82
N ARG A 174 13.02 -12.76 -14.18
CA ARG A 174 13.21 -13.88 -15.13
C ARG A 174 13.69 -13.38 -16.49
N CYS A 175 13.12 -12.27 -16.95
CA CYS A 175 13.51 -11.63 -18.21
C CYS A 175 14.95 -11.12 -18.17
N ALA A 176 15.39 -10.55 -17.04
CA ALA A 176 16.78 -10.15 -16.82
C ALA A 176 17.70 -11.37 -16.75
N LYS A 177 17.29 -12.43 -16.04
CA LYS A 177 18.05 -13.67 -15.93
C LYS A 177 18.31 -14.32 -17.29
N SER A 178 17.31 -14.35 -18.16
CA SER A 178 17.42 -14.94 -19.50
C SER A 178 18.39 -14.20 -20.45
N LYS A 179 18.88 -13.03 -20.05
CA LYS A 179 19.73 -12.14 -20.85
C LYS A 179 21.10 -11.89 -20.23
N GLU A 180 21.40 -12.53 -19.09
CA GLU A 180 22.60 -12.34 -18.29
C GLU A 180 23.88 -12.48 -19.15
N ASP A 181 24.01 -13.61 -19.86
CA ASP A 181 25.24 -13.95 -20.60
C ASP A 181 25.50 -13.08 -21.84
N LYS A 182 24.48 -12.37 -22.34
CA LYS A 182 24.57 -11.55 -23.56
C LYS A 182 24.63 -10.05 -23.26
N SER A 183 24.66 -9.67 -21.99
CA SER A 183 24.49 -8.28 -21.57
C SER A 183 25.81 -7.56 -21.33
N ASP A 184 25.84 -6.29 -21.73
CA ASP A 184 26.83 -5.30 -21.31
C ASP A 184 26.06 -4.06 -20.84
N LEU A 185 25.78 -4.01 -19.53
CA LEU A 185 24.92 -3.00 -18.95
C LEU A 185 25.39 -1.56 -19.22
N ARG A 186 26.71 -1.35 -19.40
CA ARG A 186 27.27 -0.02 -19.72
C ARG A 186 26.94 0.40 -21.15
N LYS A 187 26.98 -0.54 -22.10
CA LYS A 187 26.56 -0.29 -23.50
C LYS A 187 25.04 -0.13 -23.61
N GLU A 188 24.28 -0.97 -22.92
CA GLU A 188 22.81 -0.91 -22.90
C GLU A 188 22.33 0.45 -22.39
N ARG A 189 22.97 0.99 -21.34
CA ARG A 189 22.63 2.31 -20.79
C ARG A 189 22.68 3.44 -21.81
N LYS A 190 23.59 3.41 -22.78
CA LYS A 190 23.70 4.44 -23.82
C LYS A 190 22.53 4.44 -24.79
N LYS A 191 21.81 3.32 -24.90
CA LYS A 191 20.67 3.12 -25.80
C LYS A 191 19.35 2.96 -25.04
N TRP A 192 19.38 3.24 -23.74
CA TRP A 192 18.24 3.01 -22.87
C TRP A 192 17.07 3.89 -23.30
N SER A 193 15.92 3.26 -23.43
CA SER A 193 14.63 3.92 -23.48
C SER A 193 13.76 3.30 -22.40
N LEU A 194 12.57 3.86 -22.14
CA LEU A 194 11.65 3.31 -21.15
C LEU A 194 10.52 2.50 -21.83
N PRO A 195 10.77 1.34 -22.46
CA PRO A 195 9.70 0.48 -22.93
C PRO A 195 9.28 -0.41 -21.75
N LEU A 196 8.81 0.20 -20.66
CA LEU A 196 8.43 -0.57 -19.49
C LEU A 196 7.28 -1.55 -19.80
N LEU A 197 6.50 -1.29 -20.86
CA LEU A 197 5.16 -1.83 -21.01
C LEU A 197 4.82 -2.08 -22.47
N SER A 198 4.27 -3.26 -22.75
CA SER A 198 3.46 -3.43 -23.95
C SER A 198 2.18 -2.62 -23.77
N LYS A 199 1.84 -1.78 -24.76
CA LYS A 199 0.57 -1.03 -24.79
C LYS A 199 -0.45 -1.83 -25.59
N HIS A 200 -1.08 -2.82 -24.98
CA HIS A 200 -2.28 -3.42 -25.59
C HIS A 200 -3.51 -2.58 -25.19
N ASN A 201 -4.25 -2.08 -26.17
CA ASN A 201 -5.47 -1.29 -25.94
C ASN A 201 -5.30 -0.12 -24.95
N LYS A 202 -4.14 0.56 -24.98
CA LYS A 202 -3.75 1.66 -24.07
C LYS A 202 -3.60 1.27 -22.59
N ARG A 203 -3.59 -0.03 -22.25
CA ARG A 203 -3.27 -0.52 -20.91
C ARG A 203 -1.81 -0.91 -20.81
N ALA A 204 -1.20 -0.47 -19.73
CA ALA A 204 0.19 -0.72 -19.37
C ALA A 204 0.29 -1.94 -18.44
N PHE A 205 1.08 -2.94 -18.85
CA PHE A 205 1.49 -4.09 -18.03
C PHE A 205 2.88 -4.56 -18.46
N TYR A 206 3.58 -5.26 -17.55
CA TYR A 206 4.92 -5.76 -17.84
C TYR A 206 4.88 -7.05 -18.66
N GLU A 207 5.66 -7.08 -19.73
CA GLU A 207 5.87 -8.26 -20.57
C GLU A 207 7.31 -8.31 -21.04
N CYS A 208 7.93 -9.50 -20.96
CA CYS A 208 9.30 -9.70 -21.40
C CYS A 208 9.34 -9.80 -22.94
N SER A 209 9.94 -8.81 -23.60
CA SER A 209 10.12 -8.83 -25.06
C SER A 209 11.48 -9.42 -25.46
N LYS A 210 11.54 -10.06 -26.64
CA LYS A 210 12.81 -10.52 -27.26
C LYS A 210 13.78 -9.36 -27.53
N LYS A 211 13.27 -8.16 -27.80
CA LYS A 211 14.07 -6.96 -28.10
C LYS A 211 14.49 -6.20 -26.84
N GLN A 212 13.88 -6.49 -25.70
CA GLN A 212 14.19 -5.84 -24.43
C GLN A 212 15.62 -6.23 -24.00
N SER A 213 16.38 -5.25 -23.54
CA SER A 213 17.70 -5.43 -22.94
C SER A 213 17.61 -5.96 -21.50
N ARG A 214 18.73 -6.44 -20.94
CA ARG A 214 18.75 -6.84 -19.53
C ARG A 214 18.56 -5.62 -18.63
N LEU A 215 19.17 -4.48 -18.97
CA LEU A 215 19.02 -3.23 -18.25
C LEU A 215 17.56 -2.79 -18.15
N GLU A 216 16.80 -2.84 -19.25
CA GLU A 216 15.37 -2.48 -19.24
C GLU A 216 14.53 -3.43 -18.38
N ALA A 217 14.85 -4.73 -18.38
CA ALA A 217 14.19 -5.69 -17.49
C ALA A 217 14.50 -5.41 -16.00
N LEU A 218 15.73 -5.04 -15.66
CA LEU A 218 16.11 -4.63 -14.31
C LEU A 218 15.45 -3.29 -13.91
N SER A 219 15.40 -2.31 -14.81
CA SER A 219 14.65 -1.06 -14.62
C SER A 219 13.17 -1.33 -14.34
N ALA A 220 12.57 -2.28 -15.05
CA ALA A 220 11.19 -2.70 -14.82
C ALA A 220 10.99 -3.34 -13.45
N ALA A 221 11.89 -4.23 -13.03
CA ALA A 221 11.83 -4.86 -11.71
C ALA A 221 11.88 -3.81 -10.58
N ILE A 222 12.69 -2.76 -10.73
CA ILE A 222 12.77 -1.64 -9.78
C ILE A 222 11.48 -0.80 -9.79
N ALA A 223 11.00 -0.40 -10.97
CA ALA A 223 9.77 0.38 -11.11
C ALA A 223 8.55 -0.33 -10.51
N ILE A 224 8.36 -1.61 -10.87
CA ILE A 224 7.26 -2.45 -10.37
C ILE A 224 7.45 -2.72 -8.88
N GLY A 225 8.66 -3.01 -8.43
CA GLY A 225 8.97 -3.26 -7.02
C GLY A 225 8.69 -2.05 -6.14
N GLY A 226 9.03 -0.84 -6.59
CA GLY A 226 8.70 0.39 -5.88
C GLY A 226 7.19 0.62 -5.77
N VAL A 227 6.45 0.46 -6.87
CA VAL A 227 4.98 0.52 -6.90
C VAL A 227 4.35 -0.55 -5.99
N LEU A 228 4.88 -1.77 -5.99
CA LEU A 228 4.48 -2.85 -5.06
C LEU A 228 4.66 -2.43 -3.60
N GLY A 229 5.70 -1.63 -3.31
CA GLY A 229 5.97 -1.10 -1.98
C GLY A 229 4.87 -0.22 -1.42
N HIS A 230 4.14 0.49 -2.28
CA HIS A 230 2.97 1.26 -1.88
C HIS A 230 1.91 0.36 -1.24
N PHE A 231 1.47 -0.66 -1.96
CA PHE A 231 0.38 -1.54 -1.56
C PHE A 231 0.72 -2.40 -0.33
N ILE A 232 1.99 -2.82 -0.17
CA ILE A 232 2.46 -3.44 1.08
C ILE A 232 2.40 -2.46 2.25
N GLY A 233 2.77 -1.19 2.00
CA GLY A 233 2.66 -0.13 2.99
C GLY A 233 1.22 0.05 3.48
N ASP A 234 0.27 0.16 2.55
CA ASP A 234 -1.17 0.24 2.87
C ASP A 234 -1.62 -0.92 3.74
N LEU A 235 -1.29 -2.16 3.35
CA LEU A 235 -1.69 -3.34 4.13
C LEU A 235 -1.05 -3.40 5.52
N ALA A 236 0.03 -2.66 5.79
CA ALA A 236 0.60 -2.49 7.12
C ALA A 236 -0.11 -1.41 7.96
N GLN A 237 -0.99 -0.61 7.36
CA GLN A 237 -1.81 0.42 7.98
C GLN A 237 -3.16 -0.22 8.41
N PRO A 238 -3.49 -0.28 9.72
CA PRO A 238 -4.76 -0.86 10.23
C PRO A 238 -6.04 -0.38 9.54
N TYR A 239 -6.15 0.90 9.24
CA TYR A 239 -7.32 1.52 8.64
C TYR A 239 -7.50 1.20 7.15
N HIS A 240 -6.50 0.63 6.47
CA HIS A 240 -6.64 0.17 5.07
C HIS A 240 -7.25 -1.23 4.94
N VAL A 241 -7.57 -1.87 6.06
CA VAL A 241 -8.03 -3.27 6.08
C VAL A 241 -9.41 -3.44 6.70
N THR A 242 -10.17 -2.35 6.85
CA THR A 242 -11.47 -2.32 7.52
C THR A 242 -12.42 -1.34 6.86
N ILE A 243 -13.71 -1.67 6.89
CA ILE A 243 -14.77 -0.72 6.54
C ILE A 243 -14.82 0.51 7.49
N ASN A 244 -14.33 0.38 8.72
CA ASN A 244 -14.18 1.50 9.67
C ASN A 244 -12.88 2.28 9.45
N PHE A 245 -12.48 2.46 8.19
CA PHE A 245 -11.20 3.05 7.81
C PHE A 245 -10.96 4.41 8.51
N ASP A 246 -11.98 5.27 8.58
CA ASP A 246 -11.83 6.59 9.17
C ASP A 246 -12.39 6.72 10.60
N GLY A 247 -12.56 5.58 11.30
CA GLY A 247 -12.88 5.52 12.73
C GLY A 247 -14.27 6.06 13.09
N TRP A 248 -15.20 6.12 12.15
CA TRP A 248 -16.53 6.66 12.41
C TRP A 248 -17.32 5.82 13.42
N GLU A 249 -17.15 4.50 13.41
CA GLU A 249 -17.67 3.63 14.47
C GLU A 249 -16.89 3.91 15.76
N GLY A 250 -17.61 4.31 16.82
CA GLY A 250 -17.02 4.76 18.08
C GLY A 250 -16.69 6.26 18.13
N GLY A 251 -17.04 7.03 17.08
CA GLY A 251 -16.94 8.49 17.07
C GLY A 251 -15.53 9.05 16.89
N ASN A 252 -14.61 8.29 16.31
CA ASN A 252 -13.25 8.70 15.94
C ASN A 252 -13.14 9.20 14.49
N GLY A 253 -14.23 9.69 13.88
CA GLY A 253 -14.23 10.22 12.51
C GLY A 253 -13.02 11.14 12.22
N GLY A 254 -12.32 10.91 11.12
CA GLY A 254 -11.10 11.63 10.72
C GLY A 254 -9.78 11.04 11.26
N VAL A 255 -9.79 9.87 11.89
CA VAL A 255 -8.57 9.28 12.49
C VAL A 255 -7.58 8.79 11.43
N HIS A 256 -8.06 8.40 10.25
CA HIS A 256 -7.24 7.79 9.21
C HIS A 256 -6.12 8.74 8.78
N GLU A 257 -6.50 9.90 8.23
CA GLU A 257 -5.56 10.92 7.74
C GLU A 257 -4.73 11.50 8.89
N TYR A 258 -5.35 11.72 10.05
CA TYR A 258 -4.67 12.25 11.23
C TYR A 258 -3.49 11.36 11.63
N MET A 259 -3.71 10.04 11.75
CA MET A 259 -2.67 9.11 12.18
C MET A 259 -1.58 8.94 11.13
N GLU A 260 -1.94 8.68 9.87
CA GLU A 260 -0.98 8.25 8.86
C GLU A 260 -0.22 9.41 8.19
N SER A 261 -0.81 10.61 8.23
CA SER A 261 -0.25 11.81 7.62
C SER A 261 0.14 12.83 8.68
N ASP A 262 -0.80 13.36 9.47
CA ASP A 262 -0.51 14.51 10.34
C ASP A 262 0.49 14.14 11.44
N VAL A 263 0.25 13.05 12.17
CA VAL A 263 1.17 12.60 13.23
C VAL A 263 2.50 12.15 12.63
N VAL A 264 2.49 11.36 11.56
CA VAL A 264 3.72 10.88 10.90
C VAL A 264 4.58 12.04 10.39
N LYS A 265 3.99 13.08 9.79
CA LYS A 265 4.73 14.27 9.31
C LYS A 265 5.39 15.04 10.46
N ASN A 266 4.76 15.07 11.64
CA ASN A 266 5.26 15.82 12.79
C ASN A 266 6.25 15.05 13.70
N LEU A 267 6.46 13.75 13.47
CA LEU A 267 7.52 13.01 14.16
C LEU A 267 8.92 13.50 13.75
N GLY A 268 9.88 13.47 14.66
CA GLY A 268 11.23 13.98 14.41
C GLY A 268 12.00 13.19 13.33
N PRO A 269 13.16 13.69 12.87
CA PRO A 269 13.97 13.07 11.82
C PRO A 269 14.47 11.66 12.20
N GLU A 270 14.54 11.34 13.49
CA GLU A 270 14.95 10.03 14.00
C GLU A 270 14.00 8.90 13.62
N LEU A 271 12.76 9.20 13.21
CA LEU A 271 11.75 8.21 12.84
C LEU A 271 12.29 7.18 11.84
N GLU A 272 13.05 7.62 10.84
CA GLU A 272 13.58 6.71 9.81
C GLU A 272 14.52 5.66 10.42
N THR A 273 15.45 6.12 11.27
CA THR A 273 16.41 5.27 11.96
C THR A 273 15.72 4.38 12.99
N ASP A 274 14.74 4.91 13.73
CA ASP A 274 13.97 4.14 14.72
C ASP A 274 13.22 2.99 14.05
N VAL A 275 12.57 3.24 12.90
CA VAL A 275 11.90 2.20 12.11
C VAL A 275 12.90 1.18 11.56
N LEU A 276 14.04 1.63 11.03
CA LEU A 276 15.06 0.73 10.50
C LEU A 276 15.62 -0.17 11.61
N ASN A 277 15.92 0.38 12.78
CA ASN A 277 16.42 -0.36 13.94
C ASN A 277 15.38 -1.38 14.40
N LYS A 278 14.11 -0.97 14.55
CA LYS A 278 13.02 -1.88 14.92
C LYS A 278 12.90 -3.04 13.93
N SER A 279 12.98 -2.73 12.64
CA SER A 279 12.93 -3.73 11.55
C SER A 279 14.12 -4.68 11.55
N LYS A 280 15.21 -4.38 12.26
CA LYS A 280 16.41 -5.22 12.39
C LYS A 280 16.42 -6.13 13.61
N GLU A 281 15.59 -5.83 14.61
CA GLU A 281 15.51 -6.63 15.82
C GLU A 281 15.11 -8.09 15.50
N ALA A 282 15.95 -9.05 15.87
CA ALA A 282 15.67 -10.47 15.64
C ALA A 282 14.35 -10.94 16.29
N PRO A 283 14.00 -10.54 17.54
CA PRO A 283 12.71 -10.89 18.13
C PRO A 283 11.52 -10.34 17.33
N PHE A 284 11.63 -9.11 16.82
CA PHE A 284 10.59 -8.49 15.99
C PHE A 284 10.39 -9.27 14.69
N ARG A 285 11.47 -9.55 13.96
CA ARG A 285 11.44 -10.31 12.70
C ARG A 285 10.82 -11.69 12.90
N LYS A 286 11.28 -12.42 13.92
CA LYS A 286 10.79 -13.76 14.25
C LYS A 286 9.29 -13.73 14.55
N ALA A 287 8.84 -12.80 15.41
CA ALA A 287 7.42 -12.68 15.75
C ALA A 287 6.55 -12.35 14.53
N LEU A 288 7.02 -11.48 13.64
CA LEU A 288 6.29 -11.14 12.42
C LEU A 288 6.26 -12.32 11.43
N GLU A 289 7.35 -13.04 11.22
CA GLU A 289 7.37 -14.23 10.37
C GLU A 289 6.48 -15.35 10.93
N GLU A 290 6.48 -15.54 12.25
CA GLU A 290 5.58 -16.45 12.96
C GLU A 290 4.13 -15.98 12.97
N ASP A 291 3.85 -14.70 12.80
CA ASP A 291 2.47 -14.25 12.64
C ASP A 291 1.98 -14.47 11.20
N LEU A 292 2.81 -14.10 10.22
CA LEU A 292 2.48 -14.19 8.80
C LEU A 292 2.46 -15.63 8.28
N LYS A 293 3.30 -16.56 8.77
CA LYS A 293 3.29 -18.01 8.42
C LYS A 293 2.88 -18.34 6.98
N VAL A 294 3.64 -17.84 6.00
CA VAL A 294 3.35 -18.07 4.59
C VAL A 294 4.20 -19.22 4.04
N ASP A 295 3.56 -20.16 3.36
CA ASP A 295 4.25 -21.13 2.51
C ASP A 295 4.52 -20.51 1.12
N TRP A 296 5.75 -20.03 0.93
CA TRP A 296 6.17 -19.42 -0.33
C TRP A 296 6.24 -20.40 -1.52
N LYS A 297 6.10 -21.71 -1.29
CA LYS A 297 6.00 -22.70 -2.38
C LYS A 297 4.56 -22.87 -2.88
N ALA A 298 3.56 -22.40 -2.12
CA ALA A 298 2.17 -22.48 -2.51
C ALA A 298 1.86 -21.59 -3.71
N LYS A 299 0.84 -21.97 -4.48
CA LYS A 299 0.32 -21.12 -5.55
C LYS A 299 -0.22 -19.81 -4.96
N ALA A 300 0.07 -18.69 -5.61
CA ALA A 300 -0.38 -17.36 -5.19
C ALA A 300 0.05 -16.97 -3.76
N ALA A 301 1.21 -17.48 -3.29
CA ALA A 301 1.74 -17.20 -1.96
C ALA A 301 1.87 -15.70 -1.63
N SER A 302 2.13 -14.85 -2.62
CA SER A 302 2.17 -13.39 -2.44
C SER A 302 0.81 -12.78 -2.07
N ALA A 303 -0.30 -13.30 -2.59
CA ALA A 303 -1.63 -12.89 -2.16
C ALA A 303 -1.95 -13.41 -0.76
N SER A 304 -1.60 -14.66 -0.43
CA SER A 304 -1.74 -15.18 0.94
C SER A 304 -0.92 -14.35 1.94
N PHE A 305 0.30 -13.98 1.57
CA PHE A 305 1.15 -13.07 2.36
C PHE A 305 0.49 -11.72 2.60
N ALA A 306 -0.09 -11.13 1.56
CA ALA A 306 -0.80 -9.86 1.66
C ALA A 306 -2.07 -9.97 2.52
N ILE A 307 -2.85 -11.06 2.40
CA ILE A 307 -4.02 -11.34 3.25
C ILE A 307 -3.59 -11.50 4.72
N HIS A 308 -2.49 -12.21 4.99
CA HIS A 308 -2.00 -12.41 6.34
C HIS A 308 -1.45 -11.12 6.95
N LEU A 309 -0.82 -10.25 6.15
CA LEU A 309 -0.42 -8.91 6.55
C LEU A 309 -1.63 -8.03 6.85
N ALA A 310 -2.70 -8.11 6.04
CA ALA A 310 -3.94 -7.42 6.32
C ALA A 310 -4.56 -7.89 7.65
N ALA A 311 -4.56 -9.19 7.89
CA ALA A 311 -5.01 -9.77 9.15
C ALA A 311 -4.17 -9.30 10.35
N ASN A 312 -2.84 -9.19 10.19
CA ASN A 312 -1.95 -8.62 11.20
C ASN A 312 -2.33 -7.17 11.53
N SER A 313 -2.57 -6.34 10.52
CA SER A 313 -2.99 -4.95 10.70
C SER A 313 -4.36 -4.83 11.34
N TYR A 314 -5.30 -5.68 10.96
CA TYR A 314 -6.67 -5.68 11.48
C TYR A 314 -6.73 -5.87 12.99
N ARG A 315 -5.90 -6.79 13.53
CA ARG A 315 -5.78 -7.04 14.98
C ARG A 315 -5.45 -5.78 15.79
N LEU A 316 -4.85 -4.78 15.16
CA LEU A 316 -4.35 -3.58 15.80
C LEU A 316 -5.31 -2.39 15.70
N LEU A 317 -6.47 -2.55 15.05
CA LEU A 317 -7.48 -1.49 14.96
C LEU A 317 -7.94 -0.99 16.33
N GLY A 318 -8.26 -1.92 17.23
CA GLY A 318 -8.67 -1.55 18.60
C GLY A 318 -7.55 -0.87 19.39
N GLU A 319 -6.28 -1.16 19.11
CA GLU A 319 -5.17 -0.42 19.71
C GLU A 319 -5.06 0.98 19.11
N ALA A 320 -5.10 1.11 17.78
CA ALA A 320 -5.03 2.40 17.10
C ALA A 320 -6.13 3.37 17.57
N LEU A 321 -7.37 2.90 17.67
CA LEU A 321 -8.50 3.71 18.16
C LEU A 321 -8.33 4.11 19.64
N ARG A 322 -7.82 3.21 20.49
CA ARG A 322 -7.54 3.54 21.90
C ARG A 322 -6.43 4.57 22.05
N LEU A 323 -5.41 4.55 21.18
CA LEU A 323 -4.34 5.56 21.18
C LEU A 323 -4.89 6.92 20.78
N ASP A 324 -5.75 6.97 19.76
CA ASP A 324 -6.45 8.21 19.36
C ASP A 324 -7.28 8.74 20.54
N ASP A 325 -8.11 7.89 21.16
CA ASP A 325 -8.94 8.25 22.32
C ASP A 325 -8.16 8.79 23.50
N LYS A 326 -7.01 8.17 23.78
CA LYS A 326 -6.21 8.52 24.95
C LYS A 326 -5.41 9.80 24.75
N TYR A 327 -4.81 9.98 23.57
CA TYR A 327 -3.78 10.98 23.37
C TYR A 327 -4.23 12.16 22.51
N ALA A 328 -5.14 11.94 21.55
CA ALA A 328 -5.51 12.93 20.55
C ALA A 328 -6.93 13.48 20.71
N ILE A 329 -7.92 12.66 21.05
CA ILE A 329 -9.32 13.09 21.13
C ILE A 329 -9.52 14.13 22.24
N VAL A 330 -10.11 15.26 21.86
CA VAL A 330 -10.68 16.28 22.78
C VAL A 330 -12.19 16.08 22.89
N LYS A 331 -12.84 15.77 21.77
CA LYS A 331 -14.28 15.52 21.70
C LYS A 331 -14.59 14.52 20.59
N LYS A 332 -15.34 13.46 20.91
CA LYS A 332 -15.83 12.50 19.94
C LYS A 332 -16.73 13.17 18.89
N GLY A 333 -16.65 12.66 17.66
CA GLY A 333 -17.47 13.07 16.53
C GLY A 333 -18.81 12.36 16.49
N THR A 334 -19.34 12.21 15.28
CA THR A 334 -20.54 11.40 15.05
C THR A 334 -20.19 9.92 15.13
N ASP A 335 -20.98 9.17 15.91
CA ASP A 335 -20.90 7.71 15.99
C ASP A 335 -21.85 7.10 14.96
N VAL A 336 -21.33 6.23 14.10
CA VAL A 336 -22.10 5.56 13.04
C VAL A 336 -22.19 4.06 13.30
N THR A 337 -23.21 3.43 12.73
CA THR A 337 -23.37 1.98 12.88
C THR A 337 -22.45 1.22 11.92
N THR A 338 -21.92 0.08 12.36
CA THR A 338 -21.15 -0.84 11.51
C THR A 338 -21.96 -1.18 10.26
N GLY A 339 -21.34 -1.05 9.07
CA GLY A 339 -22.01 -1.29 7.77
C GLY A 339 -22.50 -0.02 7.06
N ASP A 340 -22.50 1.12 7.77
CA ASP A 340 -22.52 2.42 7.12
C ASP A 340 -21.17 2.67 6.43
N LYS A 341 -21.13 2.62 5.10
CA LYS A 341 -19.98 3.14 4.33
C LYS A 341 -19.86 4.65 4.50
N SER A 342 -19.25 5.08 5.60
CA SER A 342 -19.11 6.48 6.05
C SER A 342 -18.60 7.43 4.96
N PHE A 343 -17.74 6.98 4.03
CA PHE A 343 -17.24 7.79 2.91
C PHE A 343 -18.26 8.06 1.78
N LEU A 344 -19.33 7.24 1.69
CA LEU A 344 -20.38 7.35 0.67
C LEU A 344 -21.60 8.12 1.14
N PHE A 345 -21.60 8.56 2.39
CA PHE A 345 -22.56 9.51 2.90
C PHE A 345 -21.99 10.91 2.74
N GLU A 346 -22.82 11.81 2.24
CA GLU A 346 -22.48 13.21 2.02
C GLU A 346 -21.73 13.75 3.25
N LYS A 347 -20.48 14.20 3.06
CA LYS A 347 -19.59 14.72 4.11
C LYS A 347 -20.25 15.79 5.00
N GLU A 348 -21.32 16.41 4.51
CA GLU A 348 -22.13 17.38 5.23
C GLU A 348 -22.91 16.77 6.41
N LYS A 349 -23.13 15.45 6.44
CA LYS A 349 -23.98 14.79 7.45
C LYS A 349 -23.24 14.43 8.74
N PHE A 350 -21.94 14.14 8.69
CA PHE A 350 -21.19 13.62 9.84
C PHE A 350 -20.10 14.59 10.30
N LYS A 351 -20.12 14.91 11.60
CA LYS A 351 -19.11 15.76 12.23
C LYS A 351 -17.92 14.89 12.66
N PRO A 352 -16.68 15.15 12.18
CA PRO A 352 -15.51 14.42 12.62
C PRO A 352 -15.19 14.70 14.09
N ALA A 353 -14.32 13.89 14.68
CA ALA A 353 -13.84 14.11 16.04
C ALA A 353 -12.94 15.35 16.11
N VAL A 354 -12.98 16.06 17.24
CA VAL A 354 -12.08 17.18 17.52
C VAL A 354 -10.83 16.60 18.19
N ARG A 355 -9.67 16.85 17.57
CA ARG A 355 -8.37 16.37 18.03
C ARG A 355 -7.47 17.49 18.48
N LYS A 356 -6.52 17.17 19.35
CA LYS A 356 -5.35 18.01 19.61
C LYS A 356 -4.51 18.13 18.32
N PRO A 357 -3.78 19.23 18.12
CA PRO A 357 -2.81 19.33 17.03
C PRO A 357 -1.81 18.17 17.07
N ALA A 358 -1.49 17.63 15.90
CA ALA A 358 -0.68 16.41 15.77
C ALA A 358 0.75 16.58 16.29
N GLU A 359 1.28 17.81 16.24
CA GLU A 359 2.59 18.23 16.72
C GLU A 359 2.71 18.32 18.25
N THR A 360 1.60 18.16 19.00
CA THR A 360 1.65 18.22 20.46
C THR A 360 2.47 17.06 21.03
N ARG A 361 3.31 17.34 22.04
CA ARG A 361 4.21 16.36 22.65
C ARG A 361 3.50 15.09 23.12
N GLU A 362 2.29 15.24 23.67
CA GLU A 362 1.48 14.13 24.15
C GLU A 362 1.03 13.20 23.02
N VAL A 363 0.53 13.77 21.91
CA VAL A 363 0.11 13.01 20.72
C VAL A 363 1.31 12.28 20.13
N LEU A 364 2.42 12.99 19.89
CA LEU A 364 3.63 12.40 19.33
C LEU A 364 4.17 11.28 20.21
N ALA A 365 4.29 11.50 21.52
CA ALA A 365 4.78 10.48 22.45
C ALA A 365 3.86 9.26 22.54
N GLY A 366 2.54 9.46 22.50
CA GLY A 366 1.54 8.40 22.56
C GLY A 366 1.49 7.51 21.31
N HIS A 367 1.63 8.11 20.12
CA HIS A 367 1.51 7.40 18.85
C HIS A 367 2.85 6.86 18.32
N LYS A 368 3.99 7.49 18.67
CA LYS A 368 5.32 7.13 18.12
C LYS A 368 5.64 5.63 18.21
N PRO A 369 5.47 4.92 19.35
CA PRO A 369 5.80 3.50 19.42
C PRO A 369 4.96 2.63 18.46
N PHE A 370 3.67 2.93 18.36
CA PHE A 370 2.75 2.22 17.46
C PHE A 370 3.12 2.47 16.00
N LEU A 371 3.36 3.72 15.62
CA LEU A 371 3.75 4.11 14.27
C LEU A 371 5.09 3.50 13.86
N ILE A 372 6.10 3.51 14.75
CA ILE A 372 7.38 2.83 14.50
C ILE A 372 7.15 1.34 14.23
N ASN A 373 6.31 0.68 15.05
CA ASN A 373 6.00 -0.73 14.86
C ASN A 373 5.36 -0.99 13.49
N ARG A 374 4.31 -0.24 13.12
CA ARG A 374 3.60 -0.45 11.86
C ARG A 374 4.45 -0.16 10.62
N LEU A 375 5.21 0.94 10.64
CA LEU A 375 6.15 1.28 9.57
C LEU A 375 7.28 0.22 9.46
N ALA A 376 7.72 -0.35 10.59
CA ALA A 376 8.71 -1.44 10.59
C ALA A 376 8.13 -2.74 10.01
N VAL A 377 6.86 -3.06 10.30
CA VAL A 377 6.15 -4.20 9.71
C VAL A 377 6.08 -4.04 8.19
N GLY A 378 5.66 -2.86 7.70
CA GLY A 378 5.64 -2.55 6.27
C GLY A 378 7.03 -2.66 5.62
N SER A 379 8.05 -2.08 6.25
CA SER A 379 9.44 -2.11 5.75
C SER A 379 9.99 -3.53 5.64
N TYR A 380 9.81 -4.35 6.67
CA TYR A 380 10.32 -5.72 6.68
C TYR A 380 9.52 -6.63 5.75
N ALA A 381 8.19 -6.53 5.75
CA ALA A 381 7.33 -7.29 4.84
C ALA A 381 7.68 -7.02 3.38
N LEU A 382 7.92 -5.75 3.04
CA LEU A 382 8.33 -5.35 1.70
C LEU A 382 9.72 -5.89 1.32
N ALA A 383 10.67 -5.86 2.25
CA ALA A 383 11.99 -6.43 2.01
C ALA A 383 11.91 -7.95 1.73
N LYS A 384 11.08 -8.67 2.49
CA LYS A 384 10.85 -10.11 2.31
C LYS A 384 10.26 -10.42 0.94
N ILE A 385 9.21 -9.71 0.52
CA ILE A 385 8.56 -9.98 -0.76
C ILE A 385 9.45 -9.59 -1.96
N TRP A 386 10.27 -8.54 -1.86
CA TRP A 386 11.27 -8.23 -2.90
C TRP A 386 12.36 -9.29 -3.00
N TYR A 387 12.86 -9.78 -1.86
CA TYR A 387 13.86 -10.85 -1.84
C TYR A 387 13.29 -12.13 -2.47
N GLN A 388 12.06 -12.50 -2.10
CA GLN A 388 11.37 -13.65 -2.68
C GLN A 388 11.16 -13.49 -4.19
N ALA A 389 10.78 -12.29 -4.66
CA ALA A 389 10.62 -12.03 -6.09
C ALA A 389 11.92 -12.26 -6.87
N TRP A 390 13.07 -11.91 -6.29
CA TRP A 390 14.38 -12.19 -6.88
C TRP A 390 14.69 -13.69 -6.90
N GLU A 391 14.36 -14.43 -5.84
CA GLU A 391 14.54 -15.90 -5.80
C GLU A 391 13.69 -16.61 -6.86
N GLU A 392 12.38 -16.34 -6.90
CA GLU A 392 11.46 -16.88 -7.90
C GLU A 392 11.71 -16.36 -9.32
N GLY A 393 12.38 -15.21 -9.40
CA GLY A 393 12.91 -14.59 -10.59
C GLY A 393 14.07 -15.36 -11.23
N GLY A 394 14.53 -16.45 -10.60
CA GLY A 394 15.67 -17.24 -11.07
C GLY A 394 17.02 -16.70 -10.64
N LYS A 395 17.04 -15.84 -9.59
CA LYS A 395 18.26 -15.29 -8.98
C LYS A 395 19.21 -14.68 -10.01
N PRO A 396 18.77 -13.70 -10.83
CA PRO A 396 19.66 -13.03 -11.77
C PRO A 396 20.91 -12.49 -11.06
N GLN A 397 22.06 -12.49 -11.74
CA GLN A 397 23.22 -11.72 -11.29
C GLN A 397 22.84 -10.25 -11.24
N LEU A 398 23.19 -9.57 -10.16
CA LEU A 398 22.93 -8.15 -9.94
C LEU A 398 24.19 -7.40 -9.49
N SER A 399 25.28 -8.09 -9.14
CA SER A 399 26.51 -7.42 -8.69
C SER A 399 27.17 -6.58 -9.77
N ASP A 400 26.97 -6.91 -11.05
CA ASP A 400 27.45 -6.17 -12.21
C ASP A 400 26.59 -4.93 -12.54
N ALA A 401 25.40 -4.85 -11.96
CA ALA A 401 24.58 -3.65 -11.94
C ALA A 401 25.00 -2.66 -10.83
N ASN A 402 25.85 -3.08 -9.89
CA ASN A 402 26.43 -2.19 -8.88
C ASN A 402 27.51 -1.34 -9.57
N GLY A 403 27.27 -0.04 -9.71
CA GLY A 403 28.14 0.88 -10.46
C GLY A 403 27.64 1.24 -11.86
N VAL A 404 26.52 0.66 -12.30
CA VAL A 404 25.76 1.18 -13.44
C VAL A 404 24.52 1.87 -12.89
N SER A 405 24.40 3.19 -13.14
CA SER A 405 23.15 3.91 -12.89
C SER A 405 22.07 3.30 -13.79
N ILE A 406 21.21 2.47 -13.19
CA ILE A 406 20.03 1.91 -13.84
C ILE A 406 19.00 3.02 -13.90
N PRO A 407 18.68 3.54 -15.10
CA PRO A 407 17.66 4.57 -15.20
C PRO A 407 16.31 3.94 -14.84
N TYR A 408 15.47 4.71 -14.17
CA TYR A 408 14.11 4.34 -13.81
C TYR A 408 13.19 5.49 -14.19
N ALA A 409 11.92 5.17 -14.41
CA ALA A 409 10.93 6.21 -14.63
C ALA A 409 10.69 6.95 -13.31
N LEU A 410 10.97 8.24 -13.26
CA LEU A 410 10.51 9.08 -12.15
C LEU A 410 8.98 9.09 -12.05
N ASP A 411 8.30 8.84 -13.17
CA ASP A 411 6.86 8.64 -13.25
C ASP A 411 6.57 7.32 -13.98
N VAL A 412 6.15 6.31 -13.22
CA VAL A 412 5.74 5.01 -13.77
C VAL A 412 4.31 5.17 -14.25
N PRO A 413 3.96 4.88 -15.51
CA PRO A 413 2.56 4.95 -15.93
C PRO A 413 1.69 3.95 -15.17
N PHE A 414 0.39 4.23 -15.10
CA PHE A 414 -0.57 3.38 -14.39
C PHE A 414 -0.52 1.92 -14.86
N LEU A 415 -0.01 1.03 -13.99
CA LEU A 415 0.04 -0.40 -14.26
C LEU A 415 -1.36 -0.98 -14.01
N TRP A 416 -2.03 -1.47 -15.04
CA TRP A 416 -3.40 -1.94 -14.88
C TRP A 416 -3.42 -3.27 -14.09
N PRO A 417 -4.37 -3.46 -13.15
CA PRO A 417 -4.62 -4.77 -12.56
C PRO A 417 -4.97 -5.81 -13.63
N THR A 418 -4.51 -7.04 -13.44
CA THR A 418 -4.60 -8.17 -14.39
C THR A 418 -5.20 -9.44 -13.81
N TYR A 419 -5.46 -9.48 -12.50
CA TYR A 419 -6.02 -10.63 -11.80
C TYR A 419 -7.40 -11.10 -12.26
#